data_AF-A0A2E1J2G2-F1
#
_entry.id   AF-A0A2E1J2G2-F1
#
_cell.length_a   1.000
_cell.length_b   1.000
_cell.length_c   1.000
_cell.angle_alpha   90.00
_cell.angle_beta   90.00
_cell.angle_gamma   90.00
#
_symmetry.space_group_name_H-M   'P 1'
#
loop_
_entity.id
_entity.type
_entity.pdbx_description
1 polymer ?
#
loop_
_entity_poly.entity_id
_entity_poly.type
_entity_poly.pdbx_seq_one_letter_code
_entity_poly.pdbx_strand_id
1 'polypeptide(L)' 'MLFHSTRGGDANKTFEEVLMQGLADDGGLFMPNEWPQVDLNELKKQKSFIDVAKKIVPLYTSSSFNSSEVIELLDN' A
#
# COMPACT_ATOMS: atom_id res chain seq x y z
N MET A 1 7.46 -2.20 -2.06
CA MET A 1 6.96 -0.83 -2.30
C MET A 1 7.62 0.13 -1.32
N LEU A 2 8.11 1.29 -1.72
CA LEU A 2 8.60 2.33 -0.79
C LEU A 2 7.86 3.64 -1.02
N PHE A 3 7.91 4.54 -0.03
CA PHE A 3 7.18 5.79 -0.01
C PHE A 3 8.11 7.00 0.18
N HIS A 4 7.64 8.16 -0.27
CA HIS A 4 8.29 9.46 -0.12
C HIS A 4 7.28 10.55 0.24
N SER A 5 7.76 11.62 0.86
CA SER A 5 6.98 12.82 1.10
C SER A 5 6.72 13.57 -0.20
N THR A 6 5.50 14.08 -0.36
CA THR A 6 5.13 15.00 -1.44
C THR A 6 5.92 16.31 -1.47
N ARG A 7 6.67 16.63 -0.41
CA ARG A 7 7.56 17.81 -0.33
C ARG A 7 9.06 17.46 -0.52
N GLY A 8 9.38 16.17 -0.66
CA GLY A 8 10.71 15.68 -1.00
C GLY A 8 11.73 15.65 0.15
N GLY A 9 11.36 16.02 1.37
CA GLY A 9 12.24 16.02 2.54
C GLY A 9 12.35 14.68 3.24
N ASP A 10 11.49 13.72 2.92
CA ASP A 10 11.48 12.36 3.48
C ASP A 10 11.27 11.32 2.36
N ALA A 11 12.03 10.22 2.34
CA ALA A 11 12.04 9.24 1.27
C ALA A 11 12.50 7.85 1.72
N ASN A 12 12.22 6.84 0.90
CA ASN A 12 12.58 5.43 1.11
C ASN A 12 11.98 4.81 2.37
N LYS A 13 10.80 5.30 2.78
CA LYS A 13 10.06 4.76 3.92
C LYS A 13 9.28 3.52 3.51
N THR A 14 9.25 2.53 4.39
CA THR A 14 8.39 1.35 4.28
C THR A 14 6.94 1.70 4.65
N PHE A 15 6.00 0.84 4.28
CA PHE A 15 4.59 0.99 4.62
C PHE A 15 4.34 1.12 6.14
N GLU A 16 5.00 0.30 6.96
CA GLU A 16 4.89 0.36 8.43
C GLU A 16 5.37 1.70 8.99
N GLU A 17 6.50 2.21 8.51
CA GLU A 17 7.01 3.51 8.96
C GLU A 17 6.03 4.64 8.64
N VAL A 18 5.50 4.71 7.41
CA VAL A 18 4.55 5.77 7.04
C VAL A 18 3.20 5.63 7.74
N LEU A 19 2.77 4.39 8.03
CA LEU A 19 1.55 4.13 8.80
C LEU A 19 1.67 4.62 10.24
N MET A 20 2.83 4.39 10.87
CA MET A 20 3.09 4.80 12.26
C MET A 20 3.40 6.28 12.40
N GLN A 21 4.10 6.88 11.41
CA GLN A 21 4.47 8.30 11.42
C GLN A 21 3.28 9.20 11.05
N GLY A 22 2.41 8.74 10.14
CA GLY A 22 1.24 9.48 9.67
C GLY A 22 1.61 10.62 8.72
N LEU A 23 2.18 11.71 9.24
CA LEU A 23 2.63 12.86 8.45
C LEU A 23 4.16 12.83 8.30
N ALA A 24 4.67 13.16 7.11
CA ALA A 24 6.12 13.24 6.91
C ALA A 24 6.74 14.38 7.75
N ASP A 25 8.04 14.27 8.03
CA ASP A 25 8.77 15.22 8.90
C ASP A 25 8.78 16.65 8.35
N ASP A 26 8.66 16.81 7.03
CA ASP A 26 8.57 18.09 6.33
C ASP A 26 7.13 18.65 6.25
N GLY A 27 6.18 18.00 6.92
CA GLY A 27 4.75 18.32 6.92
C GLY A 27 4.03 17.94 5.62
N GLY A 28 4.66 17.18 4.74
CA GLY A 28 4.05 16.58 3.55
C GLY A 28 3.33 15.27 3.84
N LEU A 29 2.70 14.70 2.81
CA LEU A 29 2.03 13.40 2.87
C LEU A 29 2.89 12.34 2.19
N PHE A 30 2.81 11.09 2.65
CA PHE A 30 3.51 9.99 2.00
C PHE A 30 2.77 9.50 0.75
N MET A 31 3.52 9.34 -0.34
CA MET A 31 3.07 8.74 -1.59
C MET A 31 4.01 7.60 -1.99
N PRO A 32 3.49 6.56 -2.67
CA PRO A 32 4.35 5.48 -3.12
C PRO A 32 5.32 6.00 -4.19
N ASN A 33 6.52 5.46 -4.22
CA ASN A 33 7.54 5.81 -5.23
C ASN A 33 7.11 5.41 -6.64
N GLU A 34 6.25 4.40 -6.75
CA GLU A 34 5.68 3.93 -8.01
C GLU A 34 4.22 3.51 -7.80
N TRP A 35 3.43 3.57 -8.88
CA TRP A 35 2.03 3.13 -8.83
C TRP A 35 1.94 1.69 -9.32
N PRO A 36 1.56 0.72 -8.46
CA PRO A 36 1.37 -0.66 -8.88
C PRO A 36 0.36 -0.74 -10.03
N GLN A 37 0.71 -1.50 -11.06
CA GLN A 37 -0.18 -1.77 -12.17
C GLN A 37 -1.04 -2.99 -11.87
N VAL A 38 -2.33 -2.91 -12.22
CA VAL A 38 -3.30 -3.99 -11.98
C VAL A 38 -4.07 -4.31 -13.26
N ASP A 39 -4.40 -5.59 -13.45
CA ASP A 39 -5.26 -6.01 -14.54
C ASP A 39 -6.73 -5.77 -14.17
N LEU A 40 -7.34 -4.78 -14.84
CA LEU A 40 -8.74 -4.44 -14.63
C LEU A 40 -9.70 -5.56 -15.05
N ASN A 41 -9.32 -6.43 -15.99
CA ASN A 41 -10.15 -7.57 -16.37
C ASN A 41 -10.16 -8.63 -15.26
N GLU A 42 -9.05 -8.83 -14.56
CA GLU A 42 -8.99 -9.69 -13.38
C GLU A 42 -9.77 -9.11 -12.20
N LEU A 43 -9.69 -7.79 -11.98
CA LEU A 43 -10.45 -7.13 -10.91
C LEU A 43 -11.96 -7.19 -11.14
N LYS A 44 -12.42 -7.04 -12.39
CA LYS A 44 -13.85 -7.14 -12.75
C LYS A 44 -14.45 -8.54 -12.52
N LYS A 45 -13.63 -9.58 -12.42
CA LYS A 45 -14.09 -10.96 -12.13
C LYS A 45 -14.39 -11.19 -10.65
N GLN A 46 -13.89 -10.33 -9.76
CA GLN A 46 -14.05 -10.48 -8.32
C GLN A 46 -15.51 -10.23 -7.90
N LYS A 47 -16.01 -11.04 -6.98
CA LYS A 47 -17.44 -11.02 -6.58
C LYS A 47 -17.71 -10.16 -5.36
N SER A 48 -16.70 -9.93 -4.52
CA SER A 48 -16.82 -9.15 -3.30
C SER A 48 -15.80 -8.01 -3.24
N PHE A 49 -16.09 -7.01 -2.43
CA PHE A 49 -15.15 -5.94 -2.12
C PHE A 49 -13.84 -6.49 -1.52
N ILE A 50 -13.94 -7.50 -0.64
CA ILE A 50 -12.79 -8.13 -0.01
C ILE A 50 -11.89 -8.83 -1.05
N ASP A 51 -12.48 -9.52 -2.03
CA ASP A 51 -11.71 -10.15 -3.11
C ASP A 51 -10.93 -9.11 -3.94
N VAL A 52 -11.51 -7.93 -4.17
CA VAL A 52 -10.81 -6.81 -4.82
C VAL A 52 -9.69 -6.29 -3.91
N ALA A 53 -9.96 -6.08 -2.62
CA ALA A 53 -8.96 -5.59 -1.67
C ALA A 53 -7.75 -6.53 -1.58
N LYS A 54 -7.96 -7.84 -1.55
CA LYS A 54 -6.90 -8.88 -1.56
C LYS A 54 -6.00 -8.82 -2.78
N LYS A 55 -6.47 -8.25 -3.91
CA LYS A 55 -5.65 -8.04 -5.12
C LYS A 55 -4.87 -6.72 -5.11
N ILE A 56 -5.30 -5.73 -4.33
CA ILE A 56 -4.77 -4.37 -4.38
C ILE A 56 -3.90 -4.05 -3.16
N VAL A 57 -4.40 -4.29 -1.94
CA VAL A 57 -3.74 -3.88 -0.70
C VAL A 57 -2.32 -4.45 -0.57
N PRO A 58 -2.06 -5.75 -0.84
CA PRO A 58 -0.72 -6.32 -0.73
C PRO A 58 0.34 -5.64 -1.63
N LEU A 59 -0.07 -4.99 -2.72
CA LEU A 59 0.86 -4.30 -3.63
C LEU A 59 1.53 -3.11 -2.93
N TYR A 60 0.82 -2.45 -2.02
CA TYR A 60 1.30 -1.27 -1.30
C TYR A 60 2.02 -1.63 0.01
N THR A 61 1.64 -2.75 0.64
CA THR A 61 2.15 -3.13 1.97
C THR A 61 3.38 -4.05 1.94
N SER A 62 3.79 -4.48 0.74
CA SER A 62 4.86 -5.47 0.50
C SER A 62 6.24 -5.15 1.09
N SER A 63 6.53 -3.92 1.50
CA SER A 63 7.80 -3.60 2.20
C SER A 63 7.81 -4.03 3.66
N SER A 64 6.65 -4.27 4.24
CA SER A 64 6.48 -4.42 5.68
C SER A 64 5.79 -5.72 6.06
N PHE A 65 4.88 -6.21 5.20
CA PHE A 65 4.06 -7.38 5.48
C PHE A 65 4.03 -8.35 4.31
N ASN A 66 3.96 -9.65 4.60
CA ASN A 66 3.81 -10.67 3.59
C ASN A 66 2.37 -10.67 3.05
N SER A 67 2.17 -10.99 1.77
CA SER A 67 0.85 -10.96 1.16
C SER A 67 -0.17 -11.90 1.85
N SER A 68 0.28 -13.04 2.37
CA SER A 68 -0.59 -13.97 3.11
C SER A 68 -1.14 -13.35 4.41
N GLU A 69 -0.30 -12.65 5.18
CA GLU A 69 -0.69 -12.01 6.44
C GLU A 69 -1.71 -10.90 6.18
N VAL A 70 -1.48 -10.09 5.14
CA VAL A 70 -2.39 -9.02 4.73
C VAL A 70 -3.74 -9.58 4.25
N ILE A 71 -3.71 -10.68 3.50
CA ILE A 71 -4.93 -11.34 3.02
C ILE A 71 -5.74 -11.90 4.19
N GLU A 72 -5.08 -12.53 5.17
CA GLU A 72 -5.74 -13.04 6.38
C GLU A 72 -6.36 -11.90 7.20
N LEU A 73 -5.68 -10.75 7.32
CA LEU A 73 -6.23 -9.58 7.98
C LEU A 73 -7.49 -9.03 7.30
N LEU A 74 -7.57 -9.10 5.97
CA LEU A 74 -8.74 -8.65 5.20
C LEU A 74 -9.95 -9.59 5.31
N ASP A 75 -9.77 -10.81 5.79
CA ASP A 75 -10.85 -11.79 5.98
C ASP A 75 -11.54 -11.69 7.35
N ASN A 76 -10.98 -10.90 8.28
CA ASN A 76 -11.54 -10.66 9.62
C ASN A 76 -12.45 -9.44 9.65
#